data_AF-A0A411JM87-F1
#
_entry.id   AF-A0A411JM87-F1
#
_cell.length_a   1.000
_cell.length_b   1.000
_cell.length_c   1.000
_cell.angle_alpha   90.00
_cell.angle_beta   90.00
_cell.angle_gamma   90.00
#
_symmetry.space_group_name_H-M   'P 1'
#
loop_
_entity.id
_entity.type
_entity.pdbx_description
1 polymer ?
#
loop_
_entity_poly.entity_id
_entity_poly.type
_entity_poly.pdbx_seq_one_letter_code
_entity_poly.pdbx_strand_id
1 'polypeptide(L)'
;DYALPAYFDRRENPLPDVQFVTELSAAQKSLKEKEKGSWATLSNEEKIALYRISFKQSFAEMNEGTKEWKSVIAGMFFFIGMTGLVVLWQSKFVYGPV
;
A
#
# COMPACT_ATOMS: atom_id res chain seq x y z
N ASP A 1 -16.91 -9.01 -10.87
CA ASP A 1 -15.99 -7.84 -10.84
C ASP A 1 -14.56 -8.13 -11.30
N TYR A 2 -14.02 -9.36 -11.16
CA TYR A 2 -12.64 -9.65 -11.63
C TYR A 2 -12.42 -9.46 -13.14
N ALA A 3 -13.49 -9.49 -13.94
CA ALA A 3 -13.46 -9.26 -15.38
C ALA A 3 -13.73 -7.80 -15.78
N LEU A 4 -14.02 -6.92 -14.82
CA LEU A 4 -14.24 -5.49 -15.05
C LEU A 4 -12.95 -4.71 -14.76
N PRO A 5 -12.76 -3.51 -15.35
CA PRO A 5 -11.65 -2.64 -15.01
C PRO A 5 -11.59 -2.34 -13.51
N ALA A 6 -10.39 -2.38 -12.93
CA ALA A 6 -10.18 -2.20 -11.50
C ALA A 6 -9.14 -1.11 -11.22
N TYR A 7 -9.34 -0.39 -10.10
CA TYR A 7 -8.43 0.66 -9.66
C TYR A 7 -7.15 0.07 -9.06
N PHE A 8 -5.99 0.60 -9.46
CA PHE A 8 -4.71 0.31 -8.82
C PHE A 8 -3.83 1.57 -8.77
N ASP A 9 -3.27 1.89 -7.60
CA ASP A 9 -2.19 2.87 -7.52
C ASP A 9 -0.90 2.22 -8.06
N ARG A 10 -0.44 2.66 -9.24
CA ARG A 10 0.79 2.16 -9.87
C ARG A 10 1.58 3.31 -10.47
N ARG A 11 2.90 3.29 -10.30
CA ARG A 11 3.79 4.35 -10.83
C ARG A 11 3.84 4.33 -12.35
N GLU A 12 3.87 3.13 -12.93
CA GLU A 12 3.92 2.88 -14.36
C GLU A 12 2.58 3.14 -15.07
N ASN A 13 1.48 3.15 -14.32
CA ASN A 13 0.16 3.52 -14.81
C ASN A 13 -0.44 4.65 -13.96
N PRO A 14 0.01 5.91 -14.16
CA PRO A 14 -0.39 7.05 -13.32
C PRO A 14 -1.87 7.41 -13.42
N LEU A 15 -2.57 6.96 -14.47
CA LEU A 15 -3.97 7.24 -14.74
C LEU A 15 -4.73 5.91 -14.88
N PRO A 16 -5.26 5.35 -13.78
CA PRO A 16 -6.00 4.10 -13.80
C PRO A 16 -7.27 4.18 -14.66
N ASP A 17 -7.73 3.04 -15.18
CA ASP A 17 -8.88 2.96 -16.09
C ASP A 17 -10.22 3.39 -15.45
N VAL A 18 -10.28 3.35 -14.12
CA VAL A 18 -11.44 3.75 -13.32
C VAL A 18 -10.99 4.70 -12.21
N GLN A 19 -11.90 5.52 -11.69
CA GLN A 19 -11.63 6.37 -10.52
C GLN A 19 -11.64 5.54 -9.23
N PHE A 20 -10.94 6.03 -8.20
CA PHE A 20 -10.94 5.38 -6.89
C PHE A 20 -12.35 5.34 -6.26
N VAL A 21 -13.08 6.45 -6.30
CA VAL A 21 -14.46 6.53 -5.79
C VAL A 21 -15.44 6.43 -6.95
N THR A 22 -16.22 5.35 -6.99
CA THR A 22 -17.22 5.10 -8.03
C THR A 22 -18.61 5.65 -7.65
N GLU A 23 -18.98 5.53 -6.38
CA GLU A 23 -20.26 6.03 -5.86
C GLU A 23 -20.06 7.34 -5.09
N LEU A 24 -20.50 8.44 -5.69
CA LEU A 24 -20.34 9.77 -5.12
C LEU A 24 -21.47 10.11 -4.13
N SER A 25 -21.10 10.63 -2.97
CA SER A 25 -22.02 11.28 -2.05
C SER A 25 -22.61 12.57 -2.65
N ALA A 26 -23.69 13.10 -2.05
CA ALA A 26 -24.31 14.34 -2.51
C ALA A 26 -23.33 15.53 -2.54
N ALA A 27 -22.47 15.64 -1.53
CA ALA A 27 -21.42 16.67 -1.47
C ALA A 27 -20.38 16.50 -2.59
N GLN A 28 -19.95 15.25 -2.85
CA GLN A 28 -19.00 14.97 -3.94
C GLN A 28 -19.62 15.24 -5.32
N LYS A 29 -20.91 14.92 -5.53
CA LYS A 29 -21.61 15.28 -6.76
C LYS A 29 -21.64 16.79 -6.97
N SER A 30 -21.96 17.56 -5.94
CA SER A 30 -21.92 19.03 -5.98
C SER A 30 -20.51 19.56 -6.31
N LEU A 31 -19.49 18.95 -5.71
CA LEU A 31 -18.09 19.30 -6.00
C LEU A 31 -17.67 18.97 -7.44
N LYS A 32 -18.12 17.84 -8.01
CA LYS A 32 -17.90 17.48 -9.42
C LYS A 32 -18.62 18.42 -10.38
N GLU A 33 -19.77 18.99 -9.99
CA GLU A 33 -20.41 20.06 -10.77
C GLU A 33 -19.58 21.35 -10.72
N LYS A 34 -19.05 21.71 -9.54
CA LYS A 34 -18.16 22.88 -9.37
C LYS A 34 -16.86 22.75 -10.17
N GLU A 35 -16.30 21.54 -10.26
CA GLU A 35 -15.09 21.21 -11.03
C GLU A 35 -15.19 21.57 -12.52
N LYS A 36 -16.39 21.56 -13.10
CA LYS A 36 -16.62 21.95 -14.51
C LYS A 36 -16.37 23.44 -14.76
N GLY A 37 -16.38 24.27 -13.72
CA GLY A 37 -16.11 25.70 -13.77
C GLY A 37 -14.62 26.06 -13.64
N SER A 38 -14.34 27.32 -13.31
CA SER A 38 -12.95 27.78 -13.12
C SER A 38 -12.33 27.26 -11.82
N TRP A 39 -11.21 26.56 -11.94
CA TRP A 39 -10.43 26.03 -10.81
C TRP A 39 -9.76 27.11 -9.96
N ALA A 40 -9.74 28.36 -10.43
CA ALA A 40 -9.31 29.50 -9.63
C ALA A 40 -10.26 29.78 -8.45
N THR A 41 -11.52 29.32 -8.55
CA THR A 41 -12.55 29.47 -7.50
C THR A 41 -12.60 28.29 -6.52
N LEU A 42 -11.80 27.25 -6.77
CA LEU A 42 -11.71 26.09 -5.89
C LEU A 42 -10.73 26.37 -4.74
N SER A 43 -11.16 26.05 -3.52
CA SER A 43 -10.26 26.04 -2.37
C SER A 43 -9.21 24.93 -2.50
N ASN A 44 -8.16 24.99 -1.68
CA ASN A 44 -7.14 23.94 -1.68
C ASN A 44 -7.72 22.60 -1.22
N GLU A 45 -8.64 22.62 -0.26
CA GLU A 45 -9.34 21.45 0.27
C GLU A 45 -10.24 20.82 -0.79
N GLU A 46 -10.91 21.63 -1.62
CA GLU A 46 -11.73 21.16 -2.73
C GLU A 46 -10.89 20.47 -3.82
N LYS A 47 -9.71 21.02 -4.13
CA LYS A 47 -8.77 20.39 -5.07
C LYS A 47 -8.25 19.05 -4.52
N ILE A 48 -7.93 19.00 -3.23
CA ILE A 48 -7.52 17.75 -2.56
C ILE A 48 -8.68 16.74 -2.55
N ALA A 49 -9.91 17.19 -2.31
CA ALA A 49 -11.08 16.32 -2.33
C ALA A 49 -11.33 15.75 -3.73
N LEU A 50 -11.22 16.55 -4.80
CA LEU A 50 -11.26 16.07 -6.19
C LEU A 50 -10.16 15.06 -6.49
N TYR A 51 -8.94 15.31 -5.98
CA TYR A 51 -7.84 14.37 -6.09
C TYR A 51 -8.19 13.04 -5.41
N ARG A 52 -8.73 13.06 -4.18
CA ARG A 52 -9.11 11.85 -3.43
C ARG A 52 -10.34 11.14 -3.97
N ILE A 53 -11.16 11.78 -4.81
CA ILE A 53 -12.21 11.10 -5.58
C ILE A 53 -11.57 10.28 -6.71
N SER A 54 -10.59 10.87 -7.41
CA SER A 54 -9.97 10.26 -8.58
C SER A 54 -8.93 9.21 -8.21
N PHE A 55 -8.12 9.48 -7.18
CA PHE A 55 -6.97 8.70 -6.77
C PHE A 55 -6.98 8.40 -5.28
N LYS A 56 -6.62 7.17 -4.91
CA LYS A 56 -6.52 6.77 -3.51
C LYS A 56 -5.26 7.31 -2.86
N GLN A 57 -4.09 7.07 -3.46
CA GLN A 57 -2.79 7.49 -2.93
C GLN A 57 -2.13 8.52 -3.84
N SER A 58 -1.40 9.46 -3.23
CA SER A 58 -0.43 10.28 -3.94
C SER A 58 0.81 9.49 -4.32
N PHE A 59 1.58 10.00 -5.28
CA PHE A 59 2.89 9.42 -5.62
C PHE A 59 3.81 9.36 -4.41
N ALA A 60 3.75 10.33 -3.49
CA ALA A 60 4.56 10.31 -2.27
C ALA A 60 4.13 9.17 -1.34
N GLU A 61 2.83 8.97 -1.14
CA GLU A 61 2.28 7.90 -0.29
C GLU A 61 2.53 6.51 -0.88
N MET A 62 2.33 6.33 -2.19
CA MET A 62 2.62 5.06 -2.87
C MET A 62 4.11 4.70 -2.82
N ASN A 63 4.99 5.70 -2.78
CA ASN A 63 6.44 5.52 -2.75
C ASN A 63 7.01 5.51 -1.32
N GLU A 64 6.16 5.61 -0.30
CA GLU A 64 6.60 5.55 1.08
C GLU A 64 7.15 4.15 1.38
N GLY A 65 8.44 4.07 1.73
CA GLY A 65 9.08 2.81 2.05
C GLY A 65 8.59 2.25 3.39
N THR A 66 8.45 0.92 3.47
CA THR A 66 8.07 0.24 4.73
C THR A 66 9.30 -0.18 5.55
N LYS A 67 9.09 -0.47 6.83
CA LYS A 67 10.12 -1.02 7.74
C LYS A 67 10.07 -2.55 7.82
N GLU A 68 9.34 -3.21 6.94
CA GLU A 68 9.09 -4.67 6.97
C GLU A 68 10.37 -5.48 6.87
N TRP A 69 11.40 -4.97 6.17
CA TRP A 69 12.71 -5.62 6.09
C TRP A 69 13.30 -5.95 7.47
N LYS A 70 13.00 -5.13 8.49
CA LYS A 70 13.45 -5.39 9.86
C LYS A 70 12.81 -6.64 10.44
N SER A 71 11.50 -6.82 10.22
CA SER A 71 10.76 -8.00 10.66
C SER A 71 11.23 -9.25 9.92
N VAL A 72 11.49 -9.14 8.62
CA VAL A 72 12.04 -10.24 7.81
C VAL A 72 13.41 -10.69 8.37
N ILE A 73 14.33 -9.74 8.58
CA ILE A 73 15.65 -10.05 9.12
C ILE A 73 15.57 -10.62 10.55
N ALA A 74 14.71 -10.05 11.40
CA ALA A 74 14.50 -10.55 12.74
C ALA A 74 13.97 -12.00 12.75
N GLY A 75 12.96 -12.30 11.93
CA GLY A 75 12.43 -13.65 11.78
C GLY A 75 13.48 -14.63 11.29
N MET A 76 14.26 -14.25 10.27
CA MET A 76 15.35 -15.08 9.74
C MET A 76 16.39 -15.43 10.82
N PHE A 77 16.89 -14.44 11.56
CA PHE A 77 17.88 -14.70 12.63
C PHE A 77 17.30 -15.48 13.79
N PHE A 78 16.03 -15.26 14.14
CA PHE A 78 15.34 -16.05 15.16
C PHE A 78 15.34 -17.53 14.79
N PHE A 79 14.93 -17.87 13.57
CA PHE A 79 14.90 -19.27 13.13
C PHE A 79 16.29 -19.89 12.97
N ILE A 80 17.28 -19.14 12.45
CA ILE A 80 18.68 -19.60 12.40
C ILE A 80 19.20 -19.90 13.81
N GLY A 81 18.96 -19.00 14.77
CA GLY A 81 19.33 -19.19 16.16
C GLY A 81 18.68 -20.44 16.77
N MET A 82 17.37 -20.61 16.54
CA MET A 82 16.63 -21.80 16.99
C MET A 82 17.19 -23.10 16.38
N THR A 83 17.51 -23.12 15.08
CA THR A 83 18.16 -24.28 14.45
C THR A 83 19.52 -24.57 15.08
N GLY A 84 20.33 -23.54 15.37
CA GLY A 84 21.60 -23.70 16.08
C GLY A 84 21.43 -24.36 17.45
N LEU A 85 20.41 -23.97 18.22
CA LEU A 85 20.10 -24.60 19.51
C LEU A 85 19.71 -26.09 19.36
N VAL A 86 18.94 -26.44 18.33
CA VAL A 86 18.58 -27.84 18.04
C VAL A 86 19.82 -28.65 17.70
N VAL A 87 20.72 -28.12 16.88
CA VAL A 87 21.99 -28.80 16.51
C VAL A 87 22.88 -28.99 17.74
N LEU A 88 22.99 -27.99 18.62
CA LEU A 88 23.74 -28.12 19.87
C LEU A 88 23.17 -29.22 20.77
N TRP A 89 21.83 -29.30 20.88
CA TRP A 89 21.17 -30.37 21.63
C TRP A 89 21.45 -31.76 21.01
N GLN A 90 21.33 -31.90 19.68
CA GLN A 90 21.64 -33.14 18.97
C GLN A 90 23.10 -33.57 19.18
N SER A 91 24.04 -32.64 19.09
CA SER A 91 25.45 -32.91 19.32
C SER A 91 25.75 -33.38 20.74
N LYS A 92 24.99 -32.91 21.75
CA LYS A 92 25.25 -33.25 23.15
C LYS A 92 24.60 -34.57 23.57
N PHE A 93 23.42 -34.89 23.05
CA PHE A 93 22.58 -35.97 23.57
C PHE A 93 22.25 -37.06 22.55
N VAL A 94 22.52 -36.86 21.26
CA VAL A 94 22.14 -37.79 20.18
C VAL A 94 23.35 -38.36 19.46
N TYR A 95 24.30 -37.51 19.03
CA TYR A 95 25.46 -37.98 18.26
C TYR A 95 26.55 -38.60 19.16
N GLY A 96 27.11 -39.73 18.72
CA GLY A 96 28.20 -40.45 19.39
C GLY A 96 29.59 -39.93 19.02
N PRO A 97 30.67 -40.56 19.54
CA PRO A 97 32.04 -40.22 19.17
C PRO A 97 32.25 -40.35 17.65
N VAL A 98 33.00 -39.40 17.08
CA VAL A 98 33.40 -39.42 15.66
C VAL A 98 34.63 -40.29 15.47
#